data_AF-A0A5K0YYH2-F1
#
_entry.id   AF-A0A5K0YYH2-F1
#
_cell.length_a   1.000
_cell.length_b   1.000
_cell.length_c   1.000
_cell.angle_alpha   90.00
_cell.angle_beta   90.00
_cell.angle_gamma   90.00
#
_symmetry.space_group_name_H-M   'P 1'
#
loop_
_entity.id
_entity.type
_entity.pdbx_description
1 polymer ?
#
loop_
_entity_poly.entity_id
_entity_poly.type
_entity_poly.pdbx_seq_one_letter_code
_entity_poly.pdbx_strand_id
1 'polypeptide(L)' 'NIQGFMWDEDKVNQELRKYMMKGFNNIKEMCRTYECSLRMGAFTLGVRRVARATVLRGWEA' A
#
# COMPACT_ATOMS: atom_id res chain seq x y z
N ASN A 1 -10.39 19.26 1.34
CA ASN A 1 -9.12 18.62 0.91
C ASN A 1 -7.97 19.58 1.26
N ILE A 2 -6.83 19.09 1.73
CA ILE A 2 -5.71 19.87 2.28
C ILE A 2 -5.23 20.98 1.31
N GLN A 3 -5.32 20.77 0.00
CA GLN A 3 -4.81 21.70 -1.01
C GLN A 3 -5.80 22.77 -1.47
N GLY A 4 -7.10 22.66 -1.15
CA GLY A 4 -8.12 23.59 -1.66
C GLY A 4 -8.29 23.64 -3.19
N PHE A 5 -7.69 22.70 -3.93
CA PHE A 5 -7.70 22.63 -5.39
C PHE A 5 -8.15 21.25 -5.88
N MET A 6 -8.86 21.21 -7.01
CA MET A 6 -9.37 19.98 -7.64
C MET A 6 -8.51 19.59 -8.82
N TRP A 7 -8.27 18.28 -8.99
CA TRP A 7 -7.51 17.79 -10.13
C TRP A 7 -8.44 17.51 -11.31
N ASP A 8 -7.93 17.71 -12.52
CA ASP A 8 -8.56 17.22 -13.74
C ASP A 8 -8.57 15.69 -13.77
N GLU A 9 -9.53 15.14 -14.50
CA GLU A 9 -9.76 13.69 -14.59
C GLU A 9 -8.51 12.92 -15.03
N ASP A 10 -7.77 13.43 -16.02
CA ASP A 10 -6.54 12.79 -16.51
C ASP A 10 -5.50 12.64 -15.41
N LYS A 11 -5.36 13.65 -14.55
CA LYS A 11 -4.41 13.60 -13.42
C LYS A 11 -4.87 12.59 -12.37
N VAL A 12 -6.17 12.54 -12.08
CA VAL A 12 -6.75 11.55 -11.17
C VAL A 12 -6.48 10.14 -11.68
N ASN A 13 -6.75 9.87 -12.96
CA ASN A 13 -6.55 8.56 -13.58
C ASN A 13 -5.07 8.14 -13.63
N GLN A 14 -4.16 9.08 -13.91
CA GLN A 14 -2.73 8.82 -13.91
C GLN A 14 -2.21 8.45 -12.52
N GLU A 15 -2.57 9.23 -11.48
CA GLU A 15 -2.15 8.93 -10.11
C GLU A 15 -2.81 7.63 -9.62
N LEU A 16 -4.09 7.38 -9.92
CA LEU A 16 -4.76 6.12 -9.60
C LEU A 16 -3.99 4.93 -10.18
N ARG A 17 -3.67 4.95 -11.48
CA ARG A 17 -2.92 3.87 -12.15
C ARG A 17 -1.57 3.64 -11.48
N LYS A 18 -0.84 4.70 -11.18
CA LYS A 18 0.46 4.65 -10.50
C LYS A 18 0.37 3.99 -9.13
N TYR A 19 -0.61 4.38 -8.29
CA TYR A 19 -0.80 3.78 -6.97
C TYR A 19 -1.23 2.32 -7.05
N MET A 20 -2.16 1.98 -7.95
CA MET A 20 -2.66 0.61 -8.11
C MET A 20 -1.57 -0.33 -8.62
N MET A 21 -0.79 0.07 -9.63
CA MET A 21 0.33 -0.72 -10.16
C MET A 21 1.41 -0.95 -9.09
N LYS A 22 1.77 0.10 -8.34
CA LYS A 22 2.69 -0.03 -7.20
C LYS A 22 2.14 -0.98 -6.14
N GLY A 23 0.84 -0.87 -5.81
CA GLY A 23 0.16 -1.75 -4.86
C GLY A 23 0.25 -3.21 -5.27
N PHE A 24 -0.11 -3.51 -6.52
CA PHE A 24 -0.07 -4.86 -7.06
C PHE A 24 1.34 -5.45 -7.12
N ASN A 25 2.35 -4.66 -7.51
CA ASN A 25 3.74 -5.12 -7.53
C ASN A 25 4.24 -5.52 -6.13
N ASN A 26 3.90 -4.74 -5.10
CA ASN A 26 4.24 -5.11 -3.72
C ASN A 26 3.55 -6.41 -3.28
N ILE A 27 2.30 -6.65 -3.70
CA ILE A 27 1.60 -7.91 -3.39
C ILE A 27 2.30 -9.08 -4.07
N LYS A 28 2.67 -8.96 -5.35
CA LYS A 28 3.41 -10.00 -6.06
C LYS A 28 4.74 -10.32 -5.41
N GLU A 29 5.46 -9.31 -4.92
CA GLU A 29 6.70 -9.51 -4.16
C GLU A 29 6.45 -10.32 -2.88
N MET A 30 5.41 -9.97 -2.11
CA MET A 30 5.04 -10.71 -0.90
C MET A 30 4.64 -12.15 -1.22
N CYS A 31 3.87 -12.39 -2.27
CA CYS A 31 3.51 -13.75 -2.69
C CYS A 31 4.73 -14.60 -3.06
N ARG A 32 5.74 -14.01 -3.70
CA ARG A 32 6.99 -14.70 -4.03
C ARG A 32 7.81 -15.00 -2.78
N THR A 33 7.94 -14.04 -1.88
CA THR A 33 8.73 -14.17 -0.65
C THR A 33 8.17 -15.22 0.32
N TYR A 34 6.84 -15.36 0.37
CA TYR A 34 6.16 -16.26 1.32
C TYR A 34 5.45 -17.43 0.63
N GLU A 35 5.71 -17.65 -0.66
CA GLU A 35 5.12 -18.72 -1.49
C GLU A 35 3.60 -18.88 -1.28
N CYS A 36 2.87 -17.78 -1.32
CA CYS A 36 1.46 -17.74 -0.96
C CYS A 36 0.55 -17.16 -2.04
N SER A 37 -0.76 -17.37 -1.89
CA SER A 37 -1.76 -16.82 -2.81
C SER A 37 -1.78 -15.28 -2.78
N LEU A 38 -2.29 -14.65 -3.86
CA LEU A 38 -2.43 -13.19 -3.94
C LEU A 38 -3.24 -12.60 -2.77
N ARG A 39 -4.29 -13.31 -2.34
CA ARG A 39 -5.08 -12.92 -1.17
C ARG A 39 -4.21 -12.87 0.08
N MET A 40 -3.45 -13.94 0.34
CA MET A 40 -2.56 -13.98 1.52
C MET A 40 -1.45 -12.94 1.43
N GLY A 41 -0.80 -12.78 0.27
CA GLY A 41 0.23 -11.75 0.08
C GLY A 41 -0.28 -10.32 0.34
N ALA A 42 -1.53 -10.03 -0.04
CA ALA A 42 -2.16 -8.74 0.25
C ALA A 42 -2.39 -8.53 1.76
N PHE A 43 -2.89 -9.55 2.45
CA PHE A 43 -3.02 -9.52 3.92
C PHE A 43 -1.66 -9.34 4.60
N THR A 44 -0.67 -10.13 4.23
CA THR A 44 0.68 -10.05 4.80
C THR A 44 1.28 -8.67 4.58
N LEU A 45 1.12 -8.07 3.38
CA LEU A 45 1.59 -6.72 3.10
C LEU A 45 0.95 -5.67 4.03
N GLY A 46 -0.38 -5.74 4.19
CA GLY A 46 -1.13 -4.81 5.04
C GLY A 46 -0.71 -4.90 6.51
N VAL A 47 -0.71 -6.12 7.07
CA VAL A 47 -0.32 -6.37 8.46
C VAL A 47 1.13 -5.94 8.70
N ARG A 48 2.05 -6.28 7.79
CA ARG A 48 3.47 -5.92 7.92
C ARG A 48 3.70 -4.41 7.95
N ARG A 49 2.96 -3.64 7.15
CA ARG A 49 3.06 -2.17 7.13
C ARG A 49 2.62 -1.55 8.45
N VAL A 50 1.47 -1.99 8.97
CA VAL A 50 0.92 -1.48 10.23
C VAL A 50 1.82 -1.89 11.39
N ALA A 51 2.18 -3.16 11.50
CA ALA A 51 3.05 -3.68 12.56
C ALA A 51 4.40 -2.92 12.59
N ARG A 52 5.02 -2.70 11.42
CA ARG A 52 6.27 -1.92 11.33
C ARG A 52 6.08 -0.48 11.81
N ALA A 53 5.00 0.19 11.41
CA ALA A 53 4.72 1.56 11.84
C ALA A 53 4.46 1.64 13.36
N THR A 54 3.74 0.66 13.92
CA THR A 54 3.51 0.54 15.37
C THR A 54 4.82 0.37 16.13
N VAL A 55 5.68 -0.56 15.71
CA VAL A 55 6.99 -0.77 16.36
C VAL A 55 7.88 0.47 16.27
N LEU A 56 7.90 1.16 15.11
CA LEU A 56 8.70 2.37 14.93
C LEU A 56 8.26 3.54 15.81
N ARG A 57 6.96 3.68 16.05
CA ARG A 57 6.43 4.72 16.94
C ARG A 57 6.64 4.38 18.42
N GLY A 58 6.85 3.12 18.73
CA GLY A 58 7.01 2.63 20.09
C GLY A 58 5.69 2.57 20.86
N TRP A 59 5.78 2.07 22.08
CA TRP A 59 4.71 2.07 23.06
C TRP A 59 5.19 2.93 24.23
N GLU A 60 5.04 4.25 24.11
CA GLU A 60 5.06 5.10 25.30
C GLU A 60 3.73 4.90 26.03
N ALA A 61 3.81 4.53 27.30
CA ALA A 61 2.70 4.47 28.24
C ALA A 61 2.64 5.76 29.05
#